data_AF-A0A0N1JVK1-F1
#
_entry.id   AF-A0A0N1JVK1-F1
#
_cell.length_a   1.000
_cell.length_b   1.000
_cell.length_c   1.000
_cell.angle_alpha   90.00
_cell.angle_beta   90.00
_cell.angle_gamma   90.00
#
_symmetry.space_group_name_H-M   'P 1'
#
loop_
_entity.id
_entity.type
_entity.pdbx_description
1 polymer ?
#
loop_
_entity_poly.entity_id
_entity_poly.type
_entity_poly.pdbx_seq_one_letter_code
_entity_poly.pdbx_strand_id
1 'polypeptide(L)'
;MFPRRLLAAAAVAAALATLTSCKGEDDAKADAPESSASPVPAKSRTADPSAAPSASASASASSQASPPSDPAPGTGEPTFDCTPRKLAKGHRMVQITGAPSGGALLAKEAKFACDPNGGGYAGTGKAARFRLASGATAELAIGAVDHRKVTVAQLTEHVNACLKHEPVKQPLMCSGDIYELTVTGSGDVSHVSEVWHP
;
A
#
# COMPACT_ATOMS: atom_id res chain seq x y z
N MET A 1 -16.94 25.01 48.11
CA MET A 1 -15.99 26.14 48.21
C MET A 1 -14.99 25.80 49.33
N PHE A 2 -13.84 25.23 48.97
CA PHE A 2 -12.66 25.06 49.84
C PHE A 2 -11.43 25.15 48.94
N PRO A 3 -10.56 26.18 49.10
CA PRO A 3 -9.34 26.31 48.34
C PRO A 3 -8.13 25.85 49.17
N ARG A 4 -7.10 25.31 48.49
CA ARG A 4 -5.64 25.37 48.81
C ARG A 4 -4.95 24.28 47.97
N ARG A 5 -4.35 24.63 46.83
CA ARG A 5 -2.95 25.07 46.65
C ARG A 5 -1.94 24.15 47.35
N LEU A 6 -1.16 23.41 46.56
CA LEU A 6 0.29 23.28 46.74
C LEU A 6 0.94 23.08 45.37
N LEU A 7 1.73 24.08 44.97
CA LEU A 7 2.70 24.05 43.89
C LEU A 7 3.92 23.24 44.37
N ALA A 8 4.44 22.36 43.53
CA ALA A 8 5.83 21.92 43.61
C ALA A 8 6.38 21.81 42.19
N ALA A 9 7.39 22.63 41.93
CA ALA A 9 8.10 22.76 40.67
C ALA A 9 9.50 22.15 40.78
N ALA A 10 10.04 21.79 39.60
CA ALA A 10 11.44 21.49 39.29
C ALA A 10 11.99 20.14 39.84
N ALA A 11 12.89 19.42 39.17
CA ALA A 11 13.90 19.83 38.19
C ALA A 11 14.30 18.68 37.25
N VAL A 12 14.96 19.10 36.17
CA VAL A 12 15.51 18.37 35.03
C VAL A 12 16.68 17.45 35.41
N ALA A 13 16.78 16.29 34.76
CA ALA A 13 18.07 15.62 34.54
C ALA A 13 18.15 15.15 33.07
N ALA A 14 18.86 15.93 32.26
CA ALA A 14 19.32 15.53 30.94
C ALA A 14 20.65 14.77 31.12
N ALA A 15 20.70 13.51 30.69
CA ALA A 15 21.94 12.76 30.58
C ALA A 15 22.31 12.66 29.09
N LEU A 16 23.34 13.43 28.69
CA LEU A 16 24.10 13.26 27.47
C LEU A 16 25.43 12.59 27.84
N ALA A 17 25.76 11.46 27.21
CA ALA A 17 27.11 10.91 27.10
C ALA A 17 27.12 10.02 25.84
N THR A 18 27.48 10.57 24.67
CA THR A 18 28.81 10.54 24.03
C THR A 18 29.37 9.15 23.71
N LEU A 19 29.52 8.93 22.40
CA LEU A 19 30.10 7.80 21.70
C LEU A 19 31.56 7.54 22.09
N THR A 20 31.94 6.26 22.18
CA THR A 20 33.31 5.80 22.00
C THR A 20 33.28 4.53 21.15
N SER A 21 33.69 4.67 19.89
CA SER A 21 34.04 3.56 19.00
C SER A 21 35.30 2.88 19.52
N CYS A 22 35.19 1.63 19.98
CA CYS A 22 36.35 0.77 20.14
C CYS A 22 36.58 0.00 18.84
N LYS A 23 37.48 0.57 18.05
CA LYS A 23 38.36 -0.11 17.10
C LYS A 23 39.39 -0.93 17.90
N GLY A 24 39.70 -2.12 17.43
CA GLY A 24 40.65 -3.08 18.02
C GLY A 24 40.49 -4.43 17.33
N GLU A 25 40.89 -4.55 16.06
CA GLU A 25 42.22 -4.94 15.54
C GLU A 25 42.43 -6.47 15.50
N ASP A 26 43.08 -6.87 14.43
CA ASP A 26 43.11 -8.14 13.72
C ASP A 26 43.52 -9.39 14.51
N ASP A 27 42.95 -10.53 14.10
CA ASP A 27 43.76 -11.74 13.93
C ASP A 27 43.33 -12.50 12.67
N ALA A 28 44.34 -12.95 11.96
CA ALA A 28 44.31 -13.34 10.56
C ALA A 28 43.78 -14.76 10.35
N LYS A 29 43.07 -14.97 9.24
CA LYS A 29 43.34 -16.13 8.38
C LYS A 29 42.93 -15.87 6.94
N ALA A 30 43.93 -15.58 6.12
CA ALA A 30 43.88 -15.78 4.69
C ALA A 30 43.88 -17.29 4.41
N ASP A 31 42.89 -17.77 3.69
CA ASP A 31 42.98 -18.97 2.86
C ASP A 31 41.98 -18.79 1.72
N ALA A 32 42.47 -18.26 0.60
CA ALA A 32 41.91 -18.60 -0.70
C ALA A 32 42.62 -19.88 -1.15
N PRO A 33 41.88 -20.80 -1.76
CA PRO A 33 42.36 -21.25 -3.06
C PRO A 33 41.28 -21.21 -4.13
N GLU A 34 41.83 -21.10 -5.33
CA GLU A 34 41.25 -21.04 -6.66
C GLU A 34 40.17 -22.07 -7.00
N SER A 35 39.35 -21.65 -7.97
CA SER A 35 38.83 -22.41 -9.12
C SER A 35 38.44 -23.87 -8.91
N SER A 36 37.14 -24.13 -9.09
CA SER A 36 36.72 -25.20 -9.98
C SER A 36 35.47 -24.81 -10.75
N ALA A 37 35.65 -24.79 -12.06
CA ALA A 37 34.61 -24.65 -13.06
C ALA A 37 33.69 -25.87 -13.07
N SER A 38 32.39 -25.65 -13.30
CA SER A 38 31.70 -26.20 -14.48
C SER A 38 30.22 -25.80 -14.45
N PRO A 39 29.72 -25.11 -15.49
CA PRO A 39 28.29 -24.96 -15.72
C PRO A 39 27.73 -26.25 -16.35
N VAL A 40 26.58 -26.72 -15.87
CA VAL A 40 25.84 -27.82 -16.51
C VAL A 40 24.83 -27.20 -17.48
N PRO A 41 24.94 -27.43 -18.81
CA PRO A 41 23.97 -26.97 -19.77
C PRO A 41 22.88 -28.03 -19.98
N ALA A 42 21.61 -27.62 -20.03
CA ALA A 42 20.54 -28.51 -20.45
C ALA A 42 19.59 -27.81 -21.45
N LYS A 43 19.93 -28.05 -22.72
CA LYS A 43 19.04 -28.33 -23.85
C LYS A 43 18.13 -27.20 -24.35
N SER A 44 18.70 -26.49 -25.33
CA SER A 44 18.04 -25.98 -26.52
C SER A 44 16.95 -26.92 -27.05
N ARG A 45 15.75 -26.38 -27.30
CA ARG A 45 14.89 -26.89 -28.39
C ARG A 45 14.88 -25.86 -29.49
N THR A 46 15.66 -26.17 -30.51
CA THR A 46 15.56 -25.65 -31.86
C THR A 46 14.25 -26.14 -32.48
N ALA A 47 13.41 -25.21 -32.92
CA ALA A 47 12.46 -25.45 -34.00
C ALA A 47 12.48 -24.19 -34.87
N ASP A 48 12.94 -24.36 -36.10
CA ASP A 48 13.03 -23.42 -37.20
C ASP A 48 12.83 -24.28 -38.46
N PRO A 49 12.46 -23.77 -39.65
CA PRO A 49 11.56 -22.67 -40.01
C PRO A 49 10.41 -23.18 -40.93
N SER A 50 9.50 -22.27 -41.34
CA SER A 50 8.76 -22.23 -42.64
C SER A 50 7.35 -21.67 -42.37
N ALA A 51 6.80 -20.67 -43.05
CA ALA A 51 7.18 -20.00 -44.28
C ALA A 51 6.52 -18.60 -44.31
N ALA A 52 7.19 -17.64 -44.95
CA ALA A 52 6.57 -16.53 -45.68
C ALA A 52 7.23 -16.53 -47.08
N PRO A 53 6.71 -15.86 -48.12
CA PRO A 53 5.50 -15.04 -48.23
C PRO A 53 4.60 -15.44 -49.43
N SER A 54 3.41 -14.86 -49.56
CA SER A 54 2.83 -14.62 -50.89
C SER A 54 2.02 -13.33 -50.87
N ALA A 55 2.41 -12.47 -51.80
CA ALA A 55 1.91 -11.14 -51.99
C ALA A 55 0.73 -11.12 -52.97
N SER A 56 0.04 -9.97 -52.93
CA SER A 56 -0.67 -9.32 -54.03
C SER A 56 -2.06 -9.83 -54.39
N ALA A 57 -3.06 -9.01 -54.08
CA ALA A 57 -3.80 -8.32 -55.13
C ALA A 57 -4.49 -7.06 -54.58
N SER A 58 -4.05 -5.90 -55.09
CA SER A 58 -4.75 -4.62 -54.98
C SER A 58 -6.04 -4.67 -55.81
N ALA A 59 -7.11 -4.08 -55.28
CA ALA A 59 -8.16 -3.47 -56.08
C ALA A 59 -8.67 -2.22 -55.37
N SER A 60 -8.33 -1.07 -55.96
CA SER A 60 -8.89 0.23 -55.63
C SER A 60 -10.38 0.26 -55.97
N ALA A 61 -11.21 0.77 -55.07
CA ALA A 61 -12.48 1.38 -55.41
C ALA A 61 -12.77 2.53 -54.44
N SER A 62 -12.94 3.71 -55.03
CA SER A 62 -13.11 5.00 -54.39
C SER A 62 -14.48 5.16 -53.71
N SER A 63 -14.47 5.97 -52.65
CA SER A 63 -15.53 6.89 -52.21
C SER A 63 -16.90 6.32 -51.81
N GLN A 64 -17.19 6.29 -50.50
CA GLN A 64 -18.29 7.07 -49.93
C GLN A 64 -18.15 7.16 -48.40
N ALA A 65 -18.04 8.40 -47.88
CA ALA A 65 -18.09 8.66 -46.46
C ALA A 65 -19.48 8.32 -45.91
N SER A 66 -19.52 7.37 -44.97
CA SER A 66 -20.66 7.13 -44.09
C SER A 66 -20.28 7.56 -42.67
N PRO A 67 -21.18 8.17 -41.89
CA PRO A 67 -20.90 8.59 -40.52
C PRO A 67 -20.54 7.36 -39.66
N PRO A 68 -19.63 7.49 -38.67
CA PRO A 68 -19.22 6.36 -37.85
C PRO A 68 -20.43 5.81 -37.09
N SER A 69 -20.82 4.58 -37.42
CA SER A 69 -21.69 3.77 -36.59
C SER A 69 -20.85 3.26 -35.41
N ASP A 70 -21.45 3.30 -34.22
CA ASP A 70 -20.90 2.72 -32.99
C ASP A 70 -20.24 1.35 -33.26
N PRO A 71 -19.03 1.08 -32.75
CA PRO A 71 -18.45 -0.24 -32.86
C PRO A 71 -19.34 -1.23 -32.08
N ALA A 72 -19.70 -2.31 -32.75
CA ALA A 72 -20.21 -3.52 -32.12
C ALA A 72 -19.29 -3.95 -30.95
N PRO A 73 -19.80 -4.65 -29.92
CA PRO A 73 -18.99 -5.15 -28.81
C PRO A 73 -18.01 -6.21 -29.32
N GLY A 74 -16.90 -5.75 -29.87
CA GLY A 74 -15.73 -6.55 -30.19
C GLY A 74 -14.84 -6.66 -28.97
N THR A 75 -14.33 -7.87 -28.73
CA THR A 75 -12.90 -8.22 -28.57
C THR A 75 -11.90 -7.08 -28.32
N GLY A 76 -12.20 -6.18 -27.39
CA GLY A 76 -11.23 -5.33 -26.74
C GLY A 76 -10.57 -6.14 -25.63
N GLU A 77 -9.24 -6.27 -25.69
CA GLU A 77 -8.46 -6.58 -24.50
C GLU A 77 -8.96 -5.69 -23.35
N PRO A 78 -9.16 -6.21 -22.12
CA PRO A 78 -9.59 -5.38 -21.02
C PRO A 78 -8.57 -4.26 -20.83
N THR A 79 -8.95 -3.04 -21.22
CA THR A 79 -8.14 -1.87 -20.93
C THR A 79 -8.25 -1.66 -19.43
N PHE A 80 -7.27 -2.16 -18.67
CA PHE A 80 -7.15 -1.89 -17.24
C PHE A 80 -6.84 -0.41 -17.09
N ASP A 81 -7.89 0.38 -16.85
CA ASP A 81 -7.77 1.81 -16.63
C ASP A 81 -7.01 2.04 -15.33
N CYS A 82 -5.71 2.28 -15.45
CA CYS A 82 -4.85 2.58 -14.32
C CYS A 82 -4.97 4.07 -13.91
N THR A 83 -6.16 4.44 -13.45
CA THR A 83 -6.44 5.81 -13.00
C THR A 83 -6.69 5.82 -11.49
N PRO A 84 -5.88 6.56 -10.69
CA PRO A 84 -6.15 6.70 -9.27
C PRO A 84 -7.47 7.43 -9.04
N ARG A 85 -8.28 6.93 -8.10
CA ARG A 85 -9.46 7.65 -7.62
C ARG A 85 -9.05 9.01 -7.06
N LYS A 86 -9.73 10.07 -7.50
CA LYS A 86 -9.61 11.41 -6.92
C LYS A 86 -10.19 11.42 -5.50
N LEU A 87 -9.38 11.77 -4.52
CA LEU A 87 -9.81 11.93 -3.13
C LEU A 87 -10.55 13.26 -2.93
N ALA A 88 -11.58 13.24 -2.09
CA ALA A 88 -12.26 14.45 -1.66
C ALA A 88 -11.35 15.29 -0.75
N LYS A 89 -11.64 16.59 -0.60
CA LYS A 89 -10.85 17.46 0.27
C LYS A 89 -10.92 16.96 1.72
N GLY A 90 -9.77 16.86 2.37
CA GLY A 90 -9.66 16.33 3.74
C GLY A 90 -9.49 14.81 3.80
N HIS A 91 -9.58 14.10 2.67
CA HIS A 91 -9.35 12.67 2.62
C HIS A 91 -7.88 12.36 2.31
N ARG A 92 -7.34 11.31 2.92
CA ARG A 92 -5.97 10.82 2.71
C ARG A 92 -5.97 9.32 2.57
N MET A 93 -5.19 8.79 1.63
CA MET A 93 -4.91 7.36 1.56
C MET A 93 -3.65 7.07 2.36
N VAL A 94 -3.73 6.08 3.25
CA VAL A 94 -2.60 5.68 4.10
C VAL A 94 -2.47 4.17 4.13
N GLN A 95 -1.26 3.70 4.40
CA GLN A 95 -1.03 2.33 4.81
C GLN A 95 -0.82 2.31 6.31
N ILE A 96 -1.69 1.64 7.06
CA ILE A 96 -1.51 1.47 8.50
C ILE A 96 -0.35 0.49 8.73
N THR A 97 0.56 0.85 9.63
CA THR A 97 1.80 0.11 9.92
C THR A 97 1.91 -0.33 11.37
N GLY A 98 0.91 0.02 12.18
CA GLY A 98 0.81 -0.34 13.58
C GLY A 98 -0.60 -0.08 14.08
N ALA A 99 -1.05 -0.91 15.01
CA ALA A 99 -2.39 -0.79 15.53
C ALA A 99 -2.63 0.54 16.27
N PRO A 100 -3.87 1.07 16.20
CA PRO A 100 -4.26 2.26 16.95
C PRO A 100 -3.87 2.14 18.43
N SER A 101 -3.18 3.16 18.95
CA SER A 101 -2.74 3.21 20.35
C SER A 101 -2.64 4.64 20.85
N GLY A 102 -3.07 4.87 22.09
CA GLY A 102 -3.07 6.22 22.69
C GLY A 102 -3.85 7.25 21.87
N GLY A 103 -4.97 6.84 21.27
CA GLY A 103 -5.83 7.71 20.45
C GLY A 103 -5.22 8.13 19.11
N ALA A 104 -4.28 7.36 18.53
CA ALA A 104 -3.73 7.64 17.22
C ALA A 104 -3.43 6.38 16.41
N LEU A 105 -3.47 6.51 15.09
CA LEU A 105 -3.02 5.51 14.12
C LEU A 105 -1.55 5.73 13.78
N LEU A 106 -0.79 4.67 13.57
CA LEU A 106 0.57 4.75 13.01
C LEU A 106 0.53 4.33 11.55
N ALA A 107 0.70 5.28 10.63
CA ALA A 107 0.52 5.03 9.21
C ALA A 107 1.52 5.78 8.34
N LYS A 108 1.78 5.26 7.13
CA LYS A 108 2.51 5.95 6.07
C LYS A 108 1.50 6.55 5.09
N GLU A 109 1.77 7.72 4.54
CA GLU A 109 0.99 8.22 3.41
C GLU A 109 1.13 7.24 2.23
N ALA A 110 0.01 6.84 1.63
CA ALA A 110 -0.01 5.88 0.54
C ALA A 110 -0.11 6.59 -0.81
N LYS A 111 0.64 6.09 -1.79
CA LYS A 111 0.61 6.57 -3.17
C LYS A 111 0.12 5.47 -4.08
N PHE A 112 -0.71 5.85 -5.03
CA PHE A 112 -1.13 4.95 -6.10
C PHE A 112 0.00 4.78 -7.12
N ALA A 113 0.23 3.55 -7.54
CA ALA A 113 1.16 3.22 -8.63
C ALA A 113 0.51 2.21 -9.56
N CYS A 114 0.79 2.35 -10.86
CA CYS A 114 0.36 1.40 -11.87
C CYS A 114 1.22 0.15 -11.88
N ASP A 115 0.56 -0.98 -12.05
CA ASP A 115 1.18 -2.27 -12.32
C ASP A 115 0.35 -3.02 -13.39
N PRO A 116 0.83 -4.17 -13.90
CA PRO A 116 0.11 -4.94 -14.91
C PRO A 116 -1.30 -5.42 -14.51
N ASN A 117 -1.66 -5.33 -13.22
CA ASN A 117 -2.97 -5.74 -12.70
C ASN A 117 -3.94 -4.55 -12.49
N GLY A 118 -3.58 -3.34 -12.95
CA GLY A 118 -4.43 -2.14 -12.83
C GLY A 118 -4.00 -1.17 -11.73
N GLY A 119 -2.94 -1.49 -10.98
CA GLY A 119 -2.35 -0.62 -9.97
C GLY A 119 -2.99 -0.67 -8.60
N GLY A 120 -2.30 -0.10 -7.61
CA GLY A 120 -2.68 -0.13 -6.21
C GLY A 120 -2.01 0.94 -5.38
N TYR A 121 -2.49 1.10 -4.14
CA TYR A 121 -1.89 2.01 -3.16
C TYR A 121 -0.84 1.29 -2.33
N ALA A 122 0.31 1.92 -2.12
CA ALA A 122 1.34 1.43 -1.20
C ALA A 122 1.85 2.57 -0.32
N GLY A 123 2.15 2.25 0.94
CA GLY A 123 2.70 3.21 1.90
C GLY A 123 4.10 3.66 1.49
N THR A 124 4.33 4.98 1.51
CA THR A 124 5.61 5.59 1.15
C THR A 124 6.17 6.44 2.28
N GLY A 125 7.51 6.52 2.36
CA GLY A 125 8.18 7.35 3.37
C GLY A 125 8.11 6.79 4.79
N LYS A 126 8.23 7.69 5.78
CA LYS A 126 8.24 7.36 7.20
C LYS A 126 6.82 7.32 7.75
N ALA A 127 6.57 6.40 8.69
CA ALA A 127 5.30 6.36 9.41
C ALA A 127 5.14 7.58 10.32
N ALA A 128 3.92 8.10 10.41
CA ALA A 128 3.53 9.22 11.25
C ALA A 128 2.33 8.84 12.12
N ARG A 129 2.16 9.56 13.24
CA ARG A 129 1.00 9.40 14.11
C ARG A 129 -0.14 10.31 13.65
N PHE A 130 -1.28 9.71 13.32
CA PHE A 130 -2.51 10.41 13.00
C PHE A 130 -3.44 10.35 14.20
N ARG A 131 -3.69 11.47 14.88
CA ARG A 131 -4.60 11.49 16.03
C ARG A 131 -6.02 11.22 15.58
N LEU A 132 -6.73 10.39 16.32
CA LEU A 132 -8.16 10.21 16.18
C LEU A 132 -8.87 11.34 16.91
N ALA A 133 -9.83 11.98 16.25
CA ALA A 133 -10.72 12.93 16.88
C ALA A 133 -11.58 12.23 17.94
N SER A 134 -12.09 13.01 18.91
CA SER A 134 -13.10 12.49 19.83
C SER A 134 -14.35 12.07 19.05
N GLY A 135 -14.78 10.82 19.24
CA GLY A 135 -15.92 10.25 18.51
C GLY A 135 -15.60 9.84 17.07
N ALA A 136 -14.33 9.67 16.70
CA ALA A 136 -13.95 9.13 15.41
C ALA A 136 -14.65 7.79 15.15
N THR A 137 -15.14 7.63 13.92
CA THR A 137 -15.83 6.42 13.46
C THR A 137 -14.94 5.61 12.54
N ALA A 138 -15.25 4.32 12.38
CA ALA A 138 -14.50 3.43 11.53
C ALA A 138 -15.41 2.48 10.76
N GLU A 139 -15.00 2.13 9.54
CA GLU A 139 -15.65 1.18 8.66
C GLU A 139 -14.61 0.21 8.09
N LEU A 140 -14.90 -1.08 8.15
CA LEU A 140 -14.03 -2.16 7.66
C LEU A 140 -14.66 -2.84 6.46
N ALA A 141 -13.84 -3.26 5.51
CA ALA A 141 -14.33 -3.87 4.28
C ALA A 141 -14.83 -5.30 4.58
N ILE A 142 -15.99 -5.64 3.99
CA ILE A 142 -16.56 -7.00 4.01
C ILE A 142 -16.79 -7.53 2.58
N GLY A 143 -16.27 -6.81 1.59
CA GLY A 143 -16.35 -7.10 0.17
C GLY A 143 -15.87 -5.91 -0.66
N ALA A 144 -15.98 -6.01 -1.98
CA ALA A 144 -15.47 -4.98 -2.90
C ALA A 144 -16.16 -3.60 -2.76
N VAL A 145 -17.42 -3.59 -2.35
CA VAL A 145 -18.24 -2.38 -2.23
C VAL A 145 -18.94 -2.25 -0.89
N ASP A 146 -18.80 -3.27 -0.03
CA ASP A 146 -19.54 -3.38 1.22
C ASP A 146 -18.62 -3.14 2.42
N HIS A 147 -19.13 -2.32 3.35
CA HIS A 147 -18.42 -1.96 4.57
C HIS A 147 -19.27 -2.20 5.81
N ARG A 148 -18.60 -2.51 6.91
CA ARG A 148 -19.21 -2.65 8.23
C ARG A 148 -18.70 -1.55 9.16
N LYS A 149 -19.62 -0.80 9.75
CA LYS A 149 -19.33 0.13 10.86
C LYS A 149 -18.82 -0.62 12.08
N VAL A 150 -17.73 -0.11 12.65
CA VAL A 150 -17.09 -0.66 13.85
C VAL A 150 -16.66 0.44 14.81
N THR A 151 -16.43 0.04 16.06
CA THR A 151 -15.81 0.90 17.07
C THR A 151 -14.30 1.01 16.84
N VAL A 152 -13.66 2.03 17.41
CA VAL A 152 -12.18 2.16 17.39
C VAL A 152 -11.50 0.95 18.04
N ALA A 153 -12.11 0.34 19.06
CA ALA A 153 -11.59 -0.87 19.70
C ALA A 153 -11.58 -2.06 18.72
N GLN A 154 -12.66 -2.26 17.96
CA GLN A 154 -12.75 -3.30 16.94
C GLN A 154 -11.83 -3.03 15.75
N LEU A 155 -11.68 -1.76 15.31
CA LEU A 155 -10.66 -1.37 14.34
C LEU A 155 -9.25 -1.76 14.85
N THR A 156 -8.97 -1.51 16.13
CA THR A 156 -7.68 -1.84 16.74
C THR A 156 -7.41 -3.34 16.74
N GLU A 157 -8.41 -4.15 17.08
CA GLU A 157 -8.33 -5.61 17.04
C GLU A 157 -8.11 -6.11 15.61
N HIS A 158 -8.90 -5.62 14.65
CA HIS A 158 -8.79 -5.98 13.23
C HIS A 158 -7.41 -5.66 12.65
N VAL A 159 -6.95 -4.42 12.82
CA VAL A 159 -5.62 -3.99 12.34
C VAL A 159 -4.51 -4.81 12.98
N ASN A 160 -4.60 -5.11 14.28
CA ASN A 160 -3.61 -5.98 14.94
C ASN A 160 -3.57 -7.38 14.32
N ALA A 161 -4.74 -7.97 14.06
CA ALA A 161 -4.81 -9.30 13.46
C ALA A 161 -4.25 -9.28 12.02
N CYS A 162 -4.64 -8.30 11.20
CA CYS A 162 -4.17 -8.19 9.82
C CYS A 162 -2.66 -7.99 9.72
N LEU A 163 -2.09 -7.09 10.53
CA LEU A 163 -0.64 -6.85 10.55
C LEU A 163 0.17 -8.07 11.04
N LYS A 164 -0.46 -8.98 11.78
CA LYS A 164 0.14 -10.25 12.25
C LYS A 164 -0.18 -11.44 11.35
N HIS A 165 -0.97 -11.23 10.29
CA HIS A 165 -1.51 -12.30 9.44
C HIS A 165 -2.32 -13.35 10.23
N GLU A 166 -3.03 -12.90 11.26
CA GLU A 166 -3.96 -13.70 12.05
C GLU A 166 -5.37 -13.66 11.43
N PRO A 167 -6.21 -14.70 11.65
CA PRO A 167 -7.58 -14.70 11.15
C PRO A 167 -8.40 -13.59 11.82
N VAL A 168 -9.14 -12.84 11.00
CA VAL A 168 -10.10 -11.84 11.46
C VAL A 168 -11.50 -12.42 11.60
N LYS A 169 -12.34 -11.74 12.40
CA LYS A 169 -13.71 -12.16 12.65
C LYS A 169 -14.58 -11.99 11.40
N GLN A 170 -15.13 -13.09 10.89
CA GLN A 170 -16.08 -13.06 9.78
C GLN A 170 -17.26 -12.10 10.05
N PRO A 171 -17.73 -11.35 9.04
CA PRO A 171 -17.34 -11.37 7.62
C PRO A 171 -16.20 -10.40 7.25
N LEU A 172 -15.41 -9.93 8.23
CA LEU A 172 -14.30 -9.01 7.96
C LEU A 172 -13.18 -9.71 7.20
N MET A 173 -12.38 -8.92 6.48
CA MET A 173 -11.25 -9.40 5.67
C MET A 173 -10.07 -8.43 5.78
N CYS A 174 -8.84 -8.94 5.70
CA CYS A 174 -7.65 -8.09 5.66
C CYS A 174 -7.39 -7.65 4.21
N SER A 175 -7.51 -6.35 3.95
CA SER A 175 -7.45 -5.79 2.59
C SER A 175 -6.19 -4.94 2.35
N GLY A 176 -5.02 -5.53 2.58
CA GLY A 176 -3.73 -4.90 2.24
C GLY A 176 -3.30 -3.73 3.12
N ASP A 177 -3.94 -3.56 4.29
CA ASP A 177 -3.68 -2.51 5.27
C ASP A 177 -3.78 -1.06 4.73
N ILE A 178 -4.50 -0.86 3.62
CA ILE A 178 -4.76 0.45 3.03
C ILE A 178 -6.08 1.00 3.56
N TYR A 179 -6.01 2.24 4.04
CA TYR A 179 -7.16 2.93 4.62
C TYR A 179 -7.29 4.34 4.04
N GLU A 180 -8.52 4.78 3.89
CA GLU A 180 -8.86 6.17 3.66
C GLU A 180 -9.20 6.84 5.00
N LEU A 181 -8.50 7.94 5.30
CA LEU A 181 -8.74 8.77 6.46
C LEU A 181 -9.49 10.03 6.04
N THR A 182 -10.58 10.36 6.73
CA THR A 182 -11.13 11.71 6.70
C THR A 182 -10.54 12.52 7.83
N VAL A 183 -9.92 13.64 7.48
CA VAL A 183 -9.21 14.52 8.41
C VAL A 183 -9.99 15.83 8.54
N THR A 184 -10.18 16.28 9.78
CA THR A 184 -10.82 17.55 10.11
C THR A 184 -9.93 18.75 9.74
N GLY A 185 -10.48 19.97 9.84
CA GLY A 185 -9.69 21.19 9.68
C GLY A 185 -8.54 21.35 10.70
N SER A 186 -8.61 20.67 11.86
CA SER A 186 -7.54 20.66 12.87
C SER A 186 -6.44 19.64 12.59
N GLY A 187 -6.61 18.76 11.60
CA GLY A 187 -5.67 17.69 11.30
C GLY A 187 -5.93 16.37 12.04
N ASP A 188 -7.01 16.28 12.81
CA ASP A 188 -7.40 15.04 13.50
C ASP A 188 -8.29 14.17 12.59
N VAL A 189 -8.19 12.85 12.72
CA VAL A 189 -8.94 11.88 11.92
C VAL A 189 -10.34 11.71 12.51
N SER A 190 -11.36 12.07 11.74
CA SER A 190 -12.77 11.88 12.11
C SER A 190 -13.35 10.56 11.63
N HIS A 191 -12.81 9.99 10.55
CA HIS A 191 -13.28 8.73 9.97
C HIS A 191 -12.12 7.90 9.44
N VAL A 192 -12.20 6.58 9.61
CA VAL A 192 -11.26 5.59 9.05
C VAL A 192 -12.06 4.58 8.23
N SER A 193 -11.74 4.42 6.94
CA SER A 193 -12.36 3.40 6.09
C SER A 193 -11.31 2.49 5.50
N GLU A 194 -11.47 1.17 5.65
CA GLU A 194 -10.62 0.20 4.97
C GLU A 194 -10.91 0.18 3.47
N VAL A 195 -9.86 0.27 2.66
CA VAL A 195 -9.98 0.15 1.21
C VAL A 195 -9.90 -1.32 0.86
N TRP A 196 -10.92 -1.83 0.18
CA TRP A 196 -10.90 -3.20 -0.29
C TRP A 196 -9.78 -3.41 -1.31
N HIS A 197 -9.02 -4.48 -1.11
CA HIS A 197 -8.08 -5.03 -2.08
C HIS A 197 -8.22 -6.56 -2.02
N PRO A 198 -8.50 -7.23 -3.15
CA PRO A 198 -8.58 -8.69 -3.21
C PRO A 198 -7.22 -9.37 -3.05
#